data_AF-A0A2X1KDB1-F1
#
_entry.id   AF-A0A2X1KDB1-F1
#
_cell.length_a   1.000
_cell.length_b   1.000
_cell.length_c   1.000
_cell.angle_alpha   90.00
_cell.angle_beta   90.00
_cell.angle_gamma   90.00
#
_symmetry.space_group_name_H-M   'P 1'
#
loop_
_entity.id
_entity.type
_entity.pdbx_description
1 polymer ?
#
loop_
_entity_poly.entity_id
_entity_poly.type
_entity_poly.pdbx_seq_one_letter_code
_entity_poly.pdbx_strand_id
1 'polypeptide(L)'
;MIKKPKQKRSRPANSQPAAPAPEAKPTEAPVAKAEAKPETPAQPVVDEQAVFRRKNGCLYQVLQQVYRSRYSASLARYADWLKDFKQGPTGEERTVYGIYGISESNLAECEKGVKSAVALTPALQPIDGVAVSYIDAAVALGNTINEMDKYYTQENYKDDAFAKGKTLHQTFLKNLEAFEPVAESYHAAIQEINDKRQLAELKNIEEREGKTFHYYSLAVMISAKQN
;
A
#
# COMPACT_ATOMS: atom_id res chain seq x y z
N MET A 1 68.50 33.15 -5.23
CA MET A 1 68.50 32.04 -4.24
C MET A 1 67.61 30.94 -4.81
N ILE A 2 67.93 29.65 -5.05
CA ILE A 2 69.02 28.72 -4.72
C ILE A 2 69.06 27.59 -5.80
N LYS A 3 70.28 27.19 -6.20
CA LYS A 3 70.85 25.93 -6.79
C LYS A 3 70.02 24.87 -7.58
N LYS A 4 70.39 24.66 -8.86
CA LYS A 4 71.15 23.53 -9.53
C LYS A 4 70.79 22.01 -9.28
N PRO A 5 71.24 21.03 -10.13
CA PRO A 5 70.38 20.17 -11.01
C PRO A 5 70.77 18.63 -11.04
N LYS A 6 70.41 17.90 -12.14
CA LYS A 6 70.98 16.63 -12.72
C LYS A 6 70.33 15.29 -12.33
N GLN A 7 70.29 14.20 -13.14
CA GLN A 7 70.43 13.88 -14.58
C GLN A 7 70.33 12.34 -14.72
N LYS A 8 69.88 11.84 -15.90
CA LYS A 8 70.24 10.55 -16.56
C LYS A 8 69.65 9.25 -15.95
N ARG A 9 69.32 8.20 -16.72
CA ARG A 9 69.73 7.79 -18.07
C ARG A 9 68.74 6.78 -18.69
N SER A 10 68.88 6.67 -20.00
CA SER A 10 68.16 5.92 -21.02
C SER A 10 68.31 4.39 -21.01
N ARG A 11 67.29 3.77 -21.63
CA ARG A 11 67.13 2.41 -22.21
C ARG A 11 68.35 1.87 -23.00
N PRO A 12 68.43 0.56 -23.30
CA PRO A 12 67.93 0.10 -24.61
C PRO A 12 67.27 -1.30 -24.62
N ALA A 13 66.68 -1.61 -25.78
CA ALA A 13 65.97 -2.84 -26.16
C ALA A 13 66.92 -4.00 -26.54
N ASN A 14 66.44 -5.27 -26.56
CA ASN A 14 66.04 -6.00 -27.80
C ASN A 14 65.99 -7.55 -27.60
N SER A 15 65.12 -8.20 -28.39
CA SER A 15 65.24 -9.55 -29.00
C SER A 15 64.92 -10.85 -28.23
N GLN A 16 63.88 -11.55 -28.70
CA GLN A 16 63.63 -13.01 -28.65
C GLN A 16 64.64 -13.82 -29.51
N PRO A 17 64.87 -15.14 -29.28
CA PRO A 17 64.08 -16.21 -29.93
C PRO A 17 63.88 -17.52 -29.11
N ALA A 18 63.16 -18.48 -29.73
CA ALA A 18 62.45 -19.64 -29.18
C ALA A 18 63.26 -20.95 -28.91
N ALA A 19 62.70 -21.77 -28.00
CA ALA A 19 62.65 -23.25 -27.83
C ALA A 19 63.92 -24.13 -27.96
N PRO A 20 64.08 -25.18 -27.11
CA PRO A 20 63.39 -26.47 -27.35
C PRO A 20 62.85 -27.18 -26.07
N ALA A 21 61.92 -28.13 -26.28
CA ALA A 21 61.57 -29.23 -25.36
C ALA A 21 62.40 -30.49 -25.72
N PRO A 22 62.29 -31.67 -25.08
CA PRO A 22 61.48 -32.09 -23.91
C PRO A 22 62.29 -32.92 -22.86
N GLU A 23 61.73 -33.23 -21.67
CA GLU A 23 61.90 -34.56 -21.05
C GLU A 23 60.99 -34.82 -19.82
N ALA A 24 60.32 -35.98 -19.89
CA ALA A 24 59.85 -36.92 -18.87
C ALA A 24 59.02 -36.48 -17.63
N LYS A 25 57.77 -36.99 -17.60
CA LYS A 25 56.85 -37.10 -16.45
C LYS A 25 57.43 -37.87 -15.26
N PRO A 26 56.88 -37.65 -14.04
CA PRO A 26 56.20 -38.77 -13.39
C PRO A 26 54.71 -38.53 -13.09
N THR A 27 54.01 -39.65 -13.13
CA THR A 27 52.60 -40.01 -13.06
C THR A 27 51.83 -39.47 -11.83
N GLU A 28 50.61 -38.97 -12.09
CA GLU A 28 49.53 -38.74 -11.11
C GLU A 28 49.01 -40.05 -10.50
N ALA A 29 48.68 -40.02 -9.21
CA ALA A 29 47.62 -40.83 -8.62
C ALA A 29 46.40 -39.91 -8.37
N PRO A 30 45.16 -40.31 -8.71
CA PRO A 30 44.03 -39.40 -8.67
C PRO A 30 43.50 -39.22 -7.24
N VAL A 31 43.55 -37.98 -6.74
CA VAL A 31 42.78 -37.59 -5.55
C VAL A 31 41.34 -37.39 -6.01
N ALA A 32 40.42 -38.19 -5.45
CA ALA A 32 38.99 -38.10 -5.70
C ALA A 32 38.49 -36.67 -5.43
N LYS A 33 38.00 -36.04 -6.49
CA LYS A 33 37.33 -34.73 -6.44
C LYS A 33 35.96 -34.95 -5.82
N ALA A 34 35.78 -34.54 -4.57
CA ALA A 34 34.44 -34.43 -4.00
C ALA A 34 33.68 -33.37 -4.80
N GLU A 35 32.70 -33.79 -5.58
CA GLU A 35 31.79 -32.90 -6.27
C GLU A 35 30.98 -32.11 -5.23
N ALA A 36 31.27 -30.82 -5.14
CA ALA A 36 30.40 -29.88 -4.45
C ALA A 36 29.05 -29.89 -5.17
N LYS A 37 28.02 -30.37 -4.47
CA LYS A 37 26.62 -30.27 -4.86
C LYS A 37 26.32 -28.80 -5.20
N PRO A 38 25.72 -28.47 -6.35
CA PRO A 38 25.38 -27.09 -6.65
C PRO A 38 24.39 -26.57 -5.60
N GLU A 39 24.83 -25.58 -4.82
CA GLU A 39 23.92 -24.78 -4.00
C GLU A 39 22.91 -24.14 -4.94
N THR A 40 21.65 -24.53 -4.77
CA THR A 40 20.53 -23.84 -5.39
C THR A 40 20.59 -22.38 -4.93
N PRO A 41 20.54 -21.38 -5.83
CA PRO A 41 20.51 -19.98 -5.42
C PRO A 41 19.40 -19.78 -4.41
N ALA A 42 19.75 -19.32 -3.21
CA ALA A 42 18.75 -18.92 -2.23
C ALA A 42 17.80 -17.94 -2.93
N GLN A 43 16.53 -18.32 -3.04
CA GLN A 43 15.50 -17.37 -3.46
C GLN A 43 15.63 -16.14 -2.56
N PRO A 44 15.45 -14.91 -3.09
CA PRO A 44 15.50 -13.73 -2.24
C PRO A 44 14.50 -13.97 -1.11
N VAL A 45 14.99 -14.01 0.13
CA VAL A 45 14.11 -13.98 1.31
C VAL A 45 13.30 -12.72 1.12
N VAL A 46 12.06 -12.89 0.69
CA VAL A 46 11.13 -11.77 0.57
C VAL A 46 11.11 -11.17 1.96
N ASP A 47 11.58 -9.93 2.11
CA ASP A 47 11.48 -9.23 3.39
C ASP A 47 9.98 -9.11 3.68
N GLU A 48 9.46 -10.07 4.45
CA GLU A 48 8.05 -10.17 4.80
C GLU A 48 7.61 -8.89 5.50
N GLN A 49 8.53 -8.25 6.25
CA GLN A 49 8.28 -6.94 6.84
C GLN A 49 8.24 -5.83 5.78
N ALA A 50 9.03 -5.87 4.69
CA ALA A 50 8.91 -4.93 3.58
C ALA A 50 7.62 -5.10 2.79
N VAL A 51 7.17 -6.34 2.57
CA VAL A 51 5.87 -6.62 1.94
C VAL A 51 4.75 -6.12 2.84
N PHE A 52 4.86 -6.38 4.13
CA PHE A 52 3.95 -5.87 5.14
C PHE A 52 3.90 -4.34 5.19
N ARG A 53 5.05 -3.66 5.21
CA ARG A 53 5.15 -2.19 5.19
C ARG A 53 4.50 -1.63 3.93
N ARG A 54 4.73 -2.25 2.77
CA ARG A 54 4.13 -1.84 1.49
C ARG A 54 2.61 -2.06 1.46
N LYS A 55 2.13 -3.25 1.83
CA LYS A 55 0.69 -3.57 1.93
C LYS A 55 -0.01 -2.61 2.87
N ASN A 56 0.44 -2.55 4.12
CA ASN A 56 -0.20 -1.75 5.16
C ASN A 56 -0.16 -0.23 4.86
N GLY A 57 0.91 0.26 4.24
CA GLY A 57 0.99 1.66 3.80
C GLY A 57 -0.05 2.00 2.73
N CYS A 58 -0.23 1.15 1.72
CA CYS A 58 -1.25 1.33 0.68
C CYS A 58 -2.67 1.25 1.27
N LEU A 59 -2.92 0.25 2.11
CA LEU A 59 -4.22 0.02 2.73
C LEU A 59 -4.63 1.19 3.66
N TYR A 60 -3.72 1.68 4.48
CA TYR A 60 -3.95 2.84 5.34
C TYR A 60 -4.13 4.14 4.55
N GLN A 61 -3.45 4.30 3.42
CA GLN A 61 -3.65 5.44 2.52
C GLN A 61 -5.05 5.42 1.91
N VAL A 62 -5.55 4.26 1.49
CA VAL A 62 -6.91 4.11 0.93
C VAL A 62 -7.98 4.46 1.96
N LEU A 63 -7.82 4.02 3.22
CA LEU A 63 -8.71 4.43 4.33
C LEU A 63 -8.73 5.96 4.45
N GLN A 64 -7.55 6.57 4.62
CA GLN A 64 -7.46 8.03 4.76
C GLN A 64 -7.97 8.79 3.54
N GLN A 65 -7.73 8.29 2.32
CA GLN A 65 -8.23 8.93 1.11
C GLN A 65 -9.75 8.92 1.09
N VAL A 66 -10.42 7.81 1.43
CA VAL A 66 -11.88 7.77 1.48
C VAL A 66 -12.43 8.74 2.55
N TYR A 67 -11.88 8.75 3.76
CA TYR A 67 -12.28 9.73 4.78
C TYR A 67 -11.97 11.19 4.39
N ARG A 68 -10.89 11.43 3.62
CA ARG A 68 -10.53 12.75 3.08
C ARG A 68 -11.27 13.11 1.78
N SER A 69 -11.92 12.16 1.10
CA SER A 69 -12.46 12.29 -0.27
C SER A 69 -13.78 13.07 -0.35
N ARG A 70 -13.98 14.07 0.51
CA ARG A 70 -15.27 14.75 0.71
C ARG A 70 -16.42 13.81 1.05
N TYR A 71 -16.22 12.52 1.31
CA TYR A 71 -17.30 11.58 1.64
C TYR A 71 -18.21 12.10 2.78
N SER A 72 -17.61 12.52 3.90
CA SER A 72 -18.35 13.12 5.02
C SER A 72 -19.03 14.43 4.64
N ALA A 73 -18.35 15.29 3.87
CA ALA A 73 -18.92 16.56 3.40
C ALA A 73 -20.06 16.36 2.40
N SER A 74 -20.00 15.29 1.59
CA SER A 74 -20.97 14.88 0.60
C SER A 74 -22.25 14.40 1.28
N LEU A 75 -22.12 13.49 2.26
CA LEU A 75 -23.20 13.07 3.15
C LEU A 75 -23.84 14.25 3.88
N ALA A 76 -23.02 15.11 4.50
CA ALA A 76 -23.52 16.26 5.25
C ALA A 76 -24.31 17.21 4.34
N ARG A 77 -23.80 17.52 3.14
CA ARG A 77 -24.52 18.35 2.16
C ARG A 77 -25.83 17.71 1.74
N TYR A 78 -25.83 16.41 1.45
CA TYR A 78 -27.04 15.73 1.00
C TYR A 78 -28.11 15.70 2.10
N ALA A 79 -27.71 15.42 3.34
CA ALA A 79 -28.61 15.42 4.48
C ALA A 79 -29.19 16.82 4.79
N ASP A 80 -28.44 17.89 4.55
CA ASP A 80 -28.78 19.27 4.94
C ASP A 80 -30.12 19.77 4.37
N TRP A 81 -30.53 19.30 3.19
CA TRP A 81 -31.77 19.73 2.55
C TRP A 81 -32.88 18.67 2.57
N LEU A 82 -32.62 17.49 3.13
CA LEU A 82 -33.61 16.43 3.29
C LEU A 82 -34.36 16.59 4.60
N LYS A 83 -35.68 16.43 4.56
CA LYS A 83 -36.52 16.42 5.77
C LYS A 83 -36.24 15.20 6.66
N ASP A 84 -36.05 14.04 6.02
CA ASP A 84 -35.67 12.79 6.67
C ASP A 84 -34.69 12.05 5.76
N PHE A 85 -33.45 11.91 6.23
CA PHE A 85 -32.39 11.24 5.48
C PHE A 85 -32.74 9.78 5.16
N LYS A 86 -33.48 9.08 6.01
CA LYS A 86 -33.86 7.68 5.73
C LYS A 86 -34.91 7.58 4.63
N GLN A 87 -35.79 8.57 4.51
CA GLN A 87 -36.84 8.57 3.48
C GLN A 87 -36.35 9.16 2.15
N GLY A 88 -35.39 10.08 2.20
CA GLY A 88 -34.86 10.73 1.00
C GLY A 88 -35.74 11.88 0.51
N PRO A 89 -35.60 12.28 -0.77
CA PRO A 89 -36.31 13.43 -1.31
C PRO A 89 -37.80 13.12 -1.48
N THR A 90 -38.64 14.07 -1.08
CA THR A 90 -40.10 14.04 -1.15
C THR A 90 -40.62 14.58 -2.49
N GLY A 91 -39.90 15.53 -3.09
CA GLY A 91 -40.35 16.32 -4.24
C GLY A 91 -40.97 17.67 -3.86
N GLU A 92 -41.08 17.96 -2.56
CA GLU A 92 -41.62 19.22 -2.02
C GLU A 92 -40.54 20.15 -1.47
N GLU A 93 -39.26 19.82 -1.70
CA GLU A 93 -38.13 20.58 -1.18
C GLU A 93 -38.06 21.99 -1.80
N ARG A 94 -38.01 23.01 -0.93
CA ARG A 94 -37.86 24.40 -1.35
C ARG A 94 -36.46 24.71 -1.88
N THR A 95 -35.45 23.96 -1.44
CA THR A 95 -34.06 24.16 -1.81
C THR A 95 -33.41 22.80 -1.97
N VAL A 96 -32.68 22.63 -3.07
CA VAL A 96 -32.00 21.37 -3.41
C VAL A 96 -30.52 21.68 -3.53
N TYR A 97 -29.74 21.33 -2.51
CA TYR A 97 -28.29 21.51 -2.57
C TYR A 97 -27.59 20.38 -3.33
N GLY A 98 -28.26 19.24 -3.51
CA GLY A 98 -27.70 18.04 -4.11
C GLY A 98 -26.69 17.36 -3.17
N ILE A 99 -25.70 16.72 -3.75
CA ILE A 99 -24.63 15.97 -3.07
C ILE A 99 -23.31 16.35 -3.74
N TYR A 100 -22.17 16.21 -3.04
CA TYR A 100 -20.87 16.42 -3.67
C TYR A 100 -20.36 15.10 -4.29
N GLY A 101 -19.94 15.15 -5.55
CA GLY A 101 -19.22 14.05 -6.18
C GLY A 101 -17.91 13.70 -5.49
N ILE A 102 -17.49 12.45 -5.70
CA ILE A 102 -16.21 11.88 -5.28
C ILE A 102 -15.33 11.74 -6.53
N SER A 103 -14.04 12.03 -6.39
CA SER A 103 -13.08 11.90 -7.49
C SER A 103 -13.01 10.45 -8.00
N GLU A 104 -13.49 10.23 -9.24
CA GLU A 104 -13.45 8.94 -9.92
C GLU A 104 -12.01 8.44 -10.10
N SER A 105 -11.06 9.34 -10.41
CA SER A 105 -9.65 8.99 -10.55
C SER A 105 -9.06 8.48 -9.24
N ASN A 106 -9.37 9.13 -8.11
CA ASN A 106 -8.89 8.68 -6.81
C ASN A 106 -9.48 7.32 -6.42
N LEU A 107 -10.76 7.10 -6.73
CA LEU A 107 -11.45 5.84 -6.46
C LEU A 107 -10.84 4.69 -7.27
N ALA A 108 -10.58 4.91 -8.57
CA ALA A 108 -9.91 3.94 -9.43
C ALA A 108 -8.45 3.68 -9.00
N GLU A 109 -7.72 4.71 -8.57
CA GLU A 109 -6.37 4.56 -8.04
C GLU A 109 -6.36 3.75 -6.74
N CYS A 110 -7.33 4.01 -5.83
CA CYS A 110 -7.51 3.21 -4.61
C CYS A 110 -7.79 1.74 -4.93
N GLU A 111 -8.70 1.47 -5.87
CA GLU A 111 -9.05 0.12 -6.30
C GLU A 111 -7.84 -0.63 -6.85
N LYS A 112 -7.09 0.00 -7.75
CA LYS A 112 -5.85 -0.55 -8.29
C LYS A 112 -4.80 -0.79 -7.20
N GLY A 113 -4.67 0.16 -6.27
CA GLY A 113 -3.73 0.10 -5.14
C GLY A 113 -4.01 -1.10 -4.24
N VAL A 114 -5.26 -1.27 -3.80
CA VAL A 114 -5.68 -2.42 -2.98
C VAL A 114 -5.44 -3.73 -3.72
N LYS A 115 -5.90 -3.86 -4.98
CA LYS A 115 -5.71 -5.09 -5.78
C LYS A 115 -4.23 -5.45 -5.96
N SER A 116 -3.38 -4.44 -6.18
CA SER A 116 -1.93 -4.63 -6.28
C SER A 116 -1.31 -5.03 -4.95
N ALA A 117 -1.76 -4.44 -3.85
CA ALA A 117 -1.28 -4.75 -2.51
C ALA A 117 -1.62 -6.20 -2.13
N VAL A 118 -2.87 -6.63 -2.26
CA VAL A 118 -3.30 -7.98 -1.86
C VAL A 118 -2.66 -9.10 -2.68
N ALA A 119 -2.21 -8.80 -3.90
CA ALA A 119 -1.48 -9.74 -4.76
C ALA A 119 -0.02 -10.01 -4.30
N LEU A 120 0.53 -9.21 -3.38
CA LEU A 120 1.87 -9.44 -2.87
C LEU A 120 1.93 -10.67 -1.95
N THR A 121 3.04 -11.41 -1.99
CA THR A 121 3.30 -12.59 -1.15
C THR A 121 4.28 -12.26 -0.02
N PRO A 122 4.11 -12.80 1.20
CA PRO A 122 3.02 -13.70 1.61
C PRO A 122 1.68 -12.97 1.79
N ALA A 123 0.59 -13.73 1.76
CA ALA A 123 -0.74 -13.23 2.08
C ALA A 123 -0.78 -12.76 3.55
N LEU A 124 -1.43 -11.63 3.81
CA LEU A 124 -1.68 -11.12 5.15
C LEU A 124 -3.16 -11.30 5.45
N GLN A 125 -3.49 -12.45 6.04
CA GLN A 125 -4.85 -12.71 6.49
C GLN A 125 -5.05 -12.22 7.93
N PRO A 126 -6.22 -11.67 8.28
CA PRO A 126 -7.41 -11.53 7.43
C PRO A 126 -7.46 -10.27 6.55
N ILE A 127 -6.52 -9.32 6.71
CA ILE A 127 -6.66 -7.98 6.10
C ILE A 127 -6.76 -7.99 4.58
N ASP A 128 -6.09 -8.91 3.89
CA ASP A 128 -6.14 -8.95 2.42
C ASP A 128 -7.58 -9.18 1.94
N GLY A 129 -8.33 -10.06 2.60
CA GLY A 129 -9.74 -10.29 2.28
C GLY A 129 -10.61 -9.08 2.64
N VAL A 130 -10.42 -8.52 3.84
CA VAL A 130 -11.19 -7.35 4.30
C VAL A 130 -10.93 -6.12 3.43
N ALA A 131 -9.71 -5.93 2.96
CA ALA A 131 -9.32 -4.85 2.05
C ALA A 131 -10.05 -4.92 0.71
N VAL A 132 -10.17 -6.13 0.13
CA VAL A 132 -10.94 -6.34 -1.11
C VAL A 132 -12.41 -6.00 -0.89
N SER A 133 -13.03 -6.52 0.17
CA SER A 133 -14.42 -6.19 0.48
C SER A 133 -14.62 -4.68 0.69
N TYR A 134 -13.68 -4.02 1.38
CA TYR A 134 -13.75 -2.59 1.62
C TYR A 134 -13.73 -1.79 0.33
N ILE A 135 -12.79 -2.08 -0.57
CA ILE A 135 -12.64 -1.30 -1.79
C ILE A 135 -13.78 -1.54 -2.77
N ASP A 136 -14.30 -2.77 -2.85
CA ASP A 136 -15.47 -3.08 -3.68
C ASP A 136 -16.71 -2.31 -3.20
N ALA A 137 -16.95 -2.28 -1.88
CA ALA A 137 -18.05 -1.53 -1.29
C ALA A 137 -17.88 0.00 -1.44
N ALA A 138 -16.65 0.51 -1.25
CA ALA A 138 -16.33 1.92 -1.46
C ALA A 138 -16.56 2.35 -2.91
N VAL A 139 -16.17 1.51 -3.88
CA VAL A 139 -16.38 1.76 -5.31
C VAL A 139 -17.88 1.81 -5.64
N ALA A 140 -18.66 0.85 -5.14
CA ALA A 140 -20.11 0.83 -5.35
C ALA A 140 -20.81 2.08 -4.79
N LEU A 141 -20.46 2.48 -3.57
CA LEU A 141 -21.00 3.68 -2.93
C LEU A 141 -20.57 4.96 -3.65
N GLY A 142 -19.28 5.07 -4.00
CA GLY A 142 -18.75 6.23 -4.72
C GLY A 142 -19.40 6.42 -6.09
N ASN A 143 -19.61 5.34 -6.85
CA ASN A 143 -20.32 5.41 -8.13
C ASN A 143 -21.76 5.91 -7.98
N THR A 144 -22.46 5.49 -6.91
CA THR A 144 -23.82 5.96 -6.64
C THR A 144 -23.84 7.45 -6.28
N ILE A 145 -22.90 7.90 -5.45
CA ILE A 145 -22.74 9.32 -5.10
C ILE A 145 -22.50 10.16 -6.36
N ASN A 146 -21.66 9.68 -7.29
CA ASN A 146 -21.37 10.40 -8.53
C ASN A 146 -22.57 10.45 -9.47
N GLU A 147 -23.38 9.38 -9.53
CA GLU A 147 -24.62 9.41 -10.29
C GLU A 147 -25.62 10.42 -9.69
N MET A 148 -25.72 10.48 -8.36
CA MET A 148 -26.55 11.48 -7.66
C MET A 148 -26.03 12.90 -7.89
N ASP A 149 -24.72 13.14 -7.77
CA ASP A 149 -24.09 14.44 -8.02
C ASP A 149 -24.42 14.93 -9.43
N LYS A 150 -24.26 14.08 -10.44
CA LYS A 150 -24.63 14.39 -11.82
C LYS A 150 -26.11 14.72 -11.95
N TYR A 151 -26.99 13.92 -11.34
CA TYR A 151 -28.44 14.11 -11.41
C TYR A 151 -28.89 15.45 -10.80
N TYR A 152 -28.39 15.80 -9.62
CA TYR A 152 -28.75 17.06 -8.97
C TYR A 152 -28.08 18.28 -9.60
N THR A 153 -26.83 18.15 -10.07
CA THR A 153 -26.10 19.21 -10.78
C THR A 153 -26.75 19.56 -12.12
N GLN A 154 -27.26 18.55 -12.84
CA GLN A 154 -28.00 18.76 -14.09
C GLN A 154 -29.44 19.23 -13.87
N GLU A 155 -29.88 19.31 -12.62
CA GLU A 155 -31.25 19.68 -12.25
C GLU A 155 -32.35 18.77 -12.82
N ASN A 156 -32.02 17.55 -13.23
CA ASN A 156 -32.96 16.59 -13.84
C ASN A 156 -34.16 16.28 -12.93
N TYR A 157 -34.04 16.53 -11.62
CA TYR A 157 -35.14 16.41 -10.66
C TYR A 157 -36.32 17.35 -10.93
N LYS A 158 -36.09 18.45 -11.67
CA LYS A 158 -37.14 19.37 -12.11
C LYS A 158 -37.96 18.80 -13.24
N ASP A 159 -37.34 17.97 -14.09
CA ASP A 159 -37.99 17.37 -15.26
C ASP A 159 -38.78 16.11 -14.91
N ASP A 160 -38.28 15.33 -13.95
CA ASP A 160 -38.87 14.02 -13.59
C ASP A 160 -39.61 14.02 -12.24
N ALA A 161 -39.81 15.20 -11.64
CA ALA A 161 -40.44 15.36 -10.33
C ALA A 161 -39.82 14.45 -9.24
N PHE A 162 -38.48 14.38 -9.21
CA PHE A 162 -37.67 13.57 -8.31
C PHE A 162 -37.78 12.04 -8.49
N ALA A 163 -38.39 11.55 -9.57
CA ALA A 163 -38.56 10.10 -9.77
C ALA A 163 -37.22 9.35 -9.73
N LYS A 164 -36.20 9.82 -10.46
CA LYS A 164 -34.87 9.22 -10.42
C LYS A 164 -34.18 9.50 -9.08
N GLY A 165 -34.32 10.69 -8.53
CA GLY A 165 -33.74 11.05 -7.22
C GLY A 165 -34.16 10.11 -6.09
N LYS A 166 -35.44 9.74 -6.03
CA LYS A 166 -35.98 8.75 -5.08
C LYS A 166 -35.39 7.36 -5.29
N THR A 167 -35.24 6.95 -6.55
CA THR A 167 -34.63 5.64 -6.91
C THR A 167 -33.14 5.59 -6.54
N LEU A 168 -32.41 6.67 -6.81
CA LEU A 168 -31.00 6.80 -6.45
C LEU A 168 -30.82 6.79 -4.94
N HIS A 169 -31.71 7.45 -4.18
CA HIS A 169 -31.67 7.44 -2.72
C HIS A 169 -31.77 6.03 -2.12
N GLN A 170 -32.65 5.19 -2.65
CA GLN A 170 -32.77 3.79 -2.17
C GLN A 170 -31.50 2.98 -2.48
N THR A 171 -30.93 3.16 -3.67
CA THR A 171 -29.65 2.55 -4.03
C THR A 171 -28.52 3.02 -3.12
N PHE A 172 -28.52 4.32 -2.81
CA PHE A 172 -27.54 4.95 -1.95
C PHE A 172 -27.59 4.41 -0.52
N LEU A 173 -28.78 4.32 0.09
CA LEU A 173 -28.94 3.73 1.42
C LEU A 173 -28.47 2.28 1.47
N LYS A 174 -28.84 1.47 0.46
CA LYS A 174 -28.38 0.08 0.38
C LYS A 174 -26.85 -0.02 0.32
N ASN A 175 -26.20 0.83 -0.47
CA ASN A 175 -24.74 0.83 -0.59
C ASN A 175 -24.07 1.38 0.69
N LEU A 176 -24.71 2.33 1.37
CA LEU A 176 -24.25 2.83 2.67
C LEU A 176 -24.31 1.72 3.73
N GLU A 177 -25.44 1.03 3.85
CA GLU A 177 -25.63 -0.12 4.76
C GLU A 177 -24.64 -1.27 4.49
N ALA A 178 -24.29 -1.51 3.23
CA ALA A 178 -23.27 -2.49 2.86
C ALA A 178 -21.84 -2.03 3.18
N PHE A 179 -21.57 -0.73 3.09
CA PHE A 179 -20.24 -0.15 3.26
C PHE A 179 -19.82 -0.03 4.72
N GLU A 180 -20.70 0.45 5.59
CA GLU A 180 -20.41 0.73 7.01
C GLU A 180 -19.74 -0.43 7.77
N PRO A 181 -20.30 -1.66 7.82
CA PRO A 181 -19.70 -2.74 8.58
C PRO A 181 -18.34 -3.19 8.01
N VAL A 182 -18.15 -3.06 6.70
CA VAL A 182 -16.88 -3.40 6.05
C VAL A 182 -15.83 -2.32 6.32
N ALA A 183 -16.22 -1.05 6.36
CA ALA A 183 -15.34 0.05 6.76
C ALA A 183 -14.86 -0.10 8.21
N GLU A 184 -15.74 -0.49 9.13
CA GLU A 184 -15.38 -0.80 10.52
C GLU A 184 -14.42 -2.00 10.60
N SER A 185 -14.77 -3.10 9.91
CA SER A 185 -13.93 -4.32 9.87
C SER A 185 -12.54 -4.02 9.31
N TYR A 186 -12.46 -3.19 8.27
CA TYR A 186 -11.20 -2.79 7.65
C TYR A 186 -10.36 -1.91 8.58
N HIS A 187 -11.00 -0.95 9.27
CA HIS A 187 -10.31 -0.17 10.30
C HIS A 187 -9.74 -1.07 11.40
N ALA A 188 -10.53 -2.00 11.93
CA ALA A 188 -10.09 -2.95 12.95
C ALA A 188 -8.93 -3.83 12.46
N ALA A 189 -9.01 -4.35 11.24
CA ALA A 189 -7.95 -5.17 10.64
C ALA A 189 -6.64 -4.38 10.47
N ILE A 190 -6.70 -3.11 10.06
CA ILE A 190 -5.53 -2.21 10.00
C ILE A 190 -4.92 -2.02 11.40
N GLN A 191 -5.74 -1.81 12.43
CA GLN A 191 -5.23 -1.65 13.80
C GLN A 191 -4.51 -2.91 14.29
N GLU A 192 -5.15 -4.07 14.15
CA GLU A 192 -4.61 -5.36 14.58
C GLU A 192 -3.24 -5.65 13.92
N ILE A 193 -3.13 -5.39 12.62
CA ILE A 193 -1.91 -5.58 11.86
C ILE A 193 -0.83 -4.60 12.31
N ASN A 194 -1.16 -3.32 12.47
CA ASN A 194 -0.21 -2.34 13.00
C ASN A 194 0.33 -2.75 14.39
N ASP A 195 -0.53 -3.29 15.26
CA ASP A 195 -0.15 -3.72 16.60
C ASP A 195 0.79 -4.93 16.56
N LYS A 196 0.47 -5.95 15.74
CA LYS A 196 1.37 -7.10 15.51
C LYS A 196 2.75 -6.66 15.01
N ARG A 197 2.81 -5.70 14.09
CA ARG A 197 4.08 -5.13 13.59
C ARG A 197 4.84 -4.41 14.69
N GLN A 198 4.17 -3.56 15.47
CA GLN A 198 4.83 -2.81 16.54
C GLN A 198 5.42 -3.72 17.60
N LEU A 199 4.72 -4.80 17.97
CA LEU A 199 5.23 -5.82 18.88
C LEU A 199 6.44 -6.58 18.30
N ALA A 200 6.38 -6.96 17.03
CA ALA A 200 7.50 -7.61 16.35
C ALA A 200 8.73 -6.70 16.28
N GLU A 201 8.53 -5.41 15.98
CA GLU A 201 9.63 -4.43 15.97
C GLU A 201 10.20 -4.21 17.36
N LEU A 202 9.36 -4.16 18.41
CA LEU A 202 9.83 -4.05 19.79
C LEU A 202 10.76 -5.22 20.16
N LYS A 203 10.40 -6.46 19.78
CA LYS A 203 11.24 -7.65 19.97
C LYS A 203 12.56 -7.55 19.19
N ASN A 204 12.50 -7.11 17.93
CA ASN A 204 13.72 -6.94 17.11
C ASN A 204 14.66 -5.89 17.69
N ILE A 205 14.13 -4.78 18.23
CA ILE A 205 14.92 -3.75 18.89
C ILE A 205 15.58 -4.32 20.15
N GLU A 206 14.84 -5.07 20.98
CA GLU A 206 15.39 -5.70 22.17
C GLU A 206 16.51 -6.69 21.82
N GLU A 207 16.35 -7.50 20.77
CA GLU A 207 17.36 -8.47 20.33
C GLU A 207 18.61 -7.80 19.75
N ARG A 208 18.44 -6.71 18.98
CA ARG A 208 19.55 -6.00 18.30
C ARG A 208 20.29 -5.03 19.21
N GLU A 209 19.57 -4.35 20.10
CA GLU A 209 20.06 -3.18 20.84
C GLU A 209 19.96 -3.36 22.37
N GLY A 210 19.17 -4.33 22.84
CA GLY A 210 18.75 -4.41 24.23
C GLY A 210 17.66 -3.38 24.58
N LYS A 211 17.40 -3.20 25.88
CA LYS A 211 16.40 -2.27 26.39
C LYS A 211 16.91 -0.82 26.42
N THR A 212 17.14 -0.26 25.23
CA THR A 212 17.61 1.12 25.04
C THR A 212 16.46 2.12 25.15
N PHE A 213 16.78 3.43 25.04
CA PHE A 213 15.75 4.47 24.89
C PHE A 213 14.80 4.19 23.72
N HIS A 214 15.31 3.63 22.61
CA HIS A 214 14.49 3.28 21.45
C HIS A 214 13.44 2.22 21.80
N TYR A 215 13.86 1.16 22.51
CA TYR A 215 12.94 0.14 23.03
C TYR A 215 11.87 0.76 23.92
N TYR A 216 12.25 1.55 24.94
CA TYR A 216 11.29 2.12 25.88
C TYR A 216 10.35 3.14 25.23
N SER A 217 10.83 3.91 24.26
CA SER A 217 10.00 4.82 23.46
C SER A 217 8.87 4.06 22.76
N LEU A 218 9.20 2.97 22.07
CA LEU A 218 8.18 2.14 21.41
C LEU A 218 7.28 1.41 22.42
N ALA A 219 7.82 0.87 23.50
CA ALA A 219 7.05 0.19 24.55
C ALA A 219 6.01 1.11 25.20
N VAL A 220 6.38 2.36 25.49
CA VAL A 220 5.46 3.37 26.04
C VAL A 220 4.36 3.71 25.03
N MET A 221 4.70 3.90 23.74
CA MET A 221 3.68 4.15 22.71
C MET A 221 2.69 2.99 22.57
N ILE A 222 3.16 1.74 22.60
CA ILE A 222 2.29 0.55 22.55
C ILE A 222 1.39 0.50 23.79
N SER A 223 1.96 0.72 24.99
CA SER A 223 1.20 0.69 26.24
C SER A 223 0.14 1.80 26.32
N ALA A 224 0.47 3.00 25.83
CA ALA A 224 -0.45 4.13 25.80
C ALA A 224 -1.65 3.91 24.87
N LYS A 225 -1.50 3.10 23.80
CA LYS A 225 -2.59 2.74 22.89
C LYS A 225 -3.59 1.75 23.52
N GLN A 226 -3.15 0.97 24.51
CA GLN A 226 -3.92 -0.14 25.11
C GLN A 226 -4.73 0.27 26.37
N ASN A 227 -4.50 1.48 26.90
CA ASN A 227 -5.23 2.06 28.03
C ASN A 227 -6.31 3.03 27.57
#